data_AF-A0AAI9XH15-F1
#
_entry.id   AF-A0AAI9XH15-F1
#
_cell.length_a   1.000
_cell.length_b   1.000
_cell.length_c   1.000
_cell.angle_alpha   90.00
_cell.angle_beta   90.00
_cell.angle_gamma   90.00
#
_symmetry.space_group_name_H-M   'P 1'
#
loop_
_entity.id
_entity.type
_entity.pdbx_description
1 polymer ?
#
loop_
_entity_poly.entity_id
_entity_poly.type
_entity_poly.pdbx_seq_one_letter_code
_entity_poly.pdbx_strand_id
1 'polypeptide(L)'
;MSFSMFSSGSSNRPTRAGSGDARSFPFQRHRVHPNESTHFDQPRPRANGPSTEATFRNESGSLSSGRDRLPAGRNAEIPFGATSGVDPQIRQPVRRSASGYAETSESESRLDIGTDIVQSIQNGEHWVKDFIKGRDTIIDTRHNKDVERIKITIIDTGLDRTHPFIVRRQWQEFRQTGNKSVALFKDFTTENPSAEAIDDEGHGTFIAGIVLQLAPFVELSIARVGITQVSLMDDPYAEEKVTAAINHAIDVWDADIISTSIALPRIKTSAFREAVSRATWKNKIICASGGNFGGSRANVAFPARLLGVFKIFASDHHGNNCAFTPRPGLDADFCFSILGQDVVSIWPEALYRKDTGLTVVDKRSSKKHPGLWVAMSGSSYATPIVASIVALLYHFYDANYFEMDLGPGLEFKTIEAIRAILLKMSMAPSVGQHNYLNPWVGRDNYFNFRGEEDGVAFFAQMLRHCLNAWNK
;
A
#
# COMPACT_ATOMS: atom_id res chain seq x y z
N MET A 1 52.87 -3.69 1.01
CA MET A 1 54.17 -4.39 1.17
C MET A 1 54.08 -5.06 2.53
N SER A 2 53.57 -6.29 2.69
CA SER A 2 54.04 -7.61 2.17
C SER A 2 55.32 -8.05 2.88
N PHE A 3 55.52 -9.26 3.45
CA PHE A 3 54.85 -10.59 3.47
C PHE A 3 54.62 -11.02 4.96
N SER A 4 53.82 -12.00 5.45
CA SER A 4 53.56 -13.45 5.20
C SER A 4 54.80 -14.37 5.38
N MET A 5 54.76 -15.63 5.86
CA MET A 5 53.67 -16.61 6.11
C MET A 5 54.18 -17.84 6.97
N PHE A 6 53.30 -18.79 7.36
CA PHE A 6 53.58 -20.20 7.81
C PHE A 6 54.27 -20.45 9.18
N SER A 7 54.15 -21.62 9.88
CA SER A 7 53.16 -22.73 9.88
C SER A 7 53.28 -23.66 11.13
N SER A 8 52.16 -24.31 11.53
CA SER A 8 52.00 -25.68 12.13
C SER A 8 52.90 -26.24 13.27
N GLY A 9 52.29 -26.88 14.29
CA GLY A 9 52.95 -27.86 15.18
C GLY A 9 52.07 -28.35 16.35
N SER A 10 52.08 -29.65 16.68
CA SER A 10 51.12 -30.29 17.60
C SER A 10 51.70 -30.92 18.88
N SER A 11 50.86 -31.01 19.93
CA SER A 11 50.69 -32.15 20.88
C SER A 11 51.06 -32.00 22.38
N ASN A 12 50.25 -32.71 23.19
CA ASN A 12 50.44 -33.29 24.54
C ASN A 12 50.53 -32.45 25.87
N ARG A 13 49.45 -32.64 26.66
CA ARG A 13 49.29 -32.81 28.14
C ARG A 13 50.54 -32.87 29.05
N PRO A 14 50.47 -32.42 30.34
CA PRO A 14 49.49 -32.87 31.37
C PRO A 14 48.77 -31.69 32.11
N THR A 15 48.07 -31.78 33.28
CA THR A 15 48.03 -32.76 34.40
C THR A 15 46.64 -32.90 35.09
N ARG A 16 46.59 -33.75 36.12
CA ARG A 16 45.51 -34.35 36.94
C ARG A 16 45.00 -33.51 38.15
N ALA A 17 43.81 -33.88 38.66
CA ALA A 17 43.17 -33.63 39.98
C ALA A 17 42.03 -32.58 40.02
N GLY A 18 40.89 -32.81 40.71
CA GLY A 18 40.44 -34.04 41.39
C GLY A 18 39.00 -33.98 41.97
N SER A 19 38.42 -35.18 42.24
CA SER A 19 37.39 -35.55 43.24
C SER A 19 36.18 -34.64 43.56
N GLY A 20 34.96 -35.20 43.48
CA GLY A 20 33.76 -34.70 44.16
C GLY A 20 32.46 -35.39 43.73
N ASP A 21 31.77 -36.07 44.65
CA ASP A 21 30.44 -36.68 44.43
C ASP A 21 29.30 -35.64 44.40
N ALA A 22 28.23 -35.91 43.65
CA ALA A 22 26.86 -35.92 44.20
C ALA A 22 25.80 -36.51 43.25
N ARG A 23 24.91 -37.29 43.85
CA ARG A 23 23.80 -38.06 43.26
C ARG A 23 22.75 -37.18 42.57
N SER A 24 22.21 -37.67 41.46
CA SER A 24 21.02 -37.12 40.79
C SER A 24 19.72 -37.37 41.59
N PHE A 25 18.83 -36.37 41.63
CA PHE A 25 17.41 -36.52 41.96
C PHE A 25 16.55 -35.76 40.93
N PRO A 26 15.41 -36.30 40.46
CA PRO A 26 14.54 -35.62 39.52
C PRO A 26 13.52 -34.73 40.22
N PHE A 27 13.41 -33.45 39.82
CA PHE A 27 12.33 -32.58 40.28
C PHE A 27 11.08 -32.75 39.40
N GLN A 28 9.94 -33.00 40.02
CA GLN A 28 8.66 -33.21 39.35
C GLN A 28 8.06 -31.88 38.85
N ARG A 29 7.40 -31.92 37.68
CA ARG A 29 6.54 -30.82 37.23
C ARG A 29 5.21 -30.89 37.97
N HIS A 30 4.85 -29.86 38.74
CA HIS A 30 3.46 -29.70 39.17
C HIS A 30 2.58 -29.31 37.99
N ARG A 31 1.51 -30.07 37.77
CA ARG A 31 0.49 -29.84 36.75
C ARG A 31 -0.82 -29.57 37.47
N VAL A 32 -1.23 -28.30 37.53
CA VAL A 32 -2.47 -27.90 38.22
C VAL A 32 -3.65 -28.19 37.28
N HIS A 33 -4.57 -29.04 37.75
CA HIS A 33 -5.90 -29.20 37.15
C HIS A 33 -6.90 -28.32 37.92
N PRO A 34 -7.73 -27.51 37.24
CA PRO A 34 -8.96 -26.97 37.82
C PRO A 34 -10.00 -28.10 37.96
N ASN A 35 -10.72 -28.13 39.07
CA ASN A 35 -11.89 -29.01 39.25
C ASN A 35 -13.16 -28.39 38.68
N GLU A 36 -14.14 -29.23 38.39
CA GLU A 36 -15.46 -28.83 37.87
C GLU A 36 -16.45 -28.40 38.97
N SER A 37 -17.63 -27.95 38.51
CA SER A 37 -18.90 -27.79 39.21
C SER A 37 -19.12 -26.55 40.10
N THR A 38 -20.03 -25.70 39.64
CA THR A 38 -21.36 -25.58 40.27
C THR A 38 -22.37 -24.98 39.28
N HIS A 39 -23.64 -25.42 39.35
CA HIS A 39 -24.72 -24.90 38.52
C HIS A 39 -25.21 -23.53 39.03
N PHE A 40 -25.63 -22.66 38.11
CA PHE A 40 -26.76 -21.76 38.33
C PHE A 40 -27.55 -21.56 37.03
N ASP A 41 -28.81 -21.98 37.03
CA ASP A 41 -29.76 -21.75 35.94
C ASP A 41 -30.30 -20.31 35.96
N GLN A 42 -30.40 -19.67 34.80
CA GLN A 42 -31.50 -18.74 34.47
C GLN A 42 -31.88 -18.87 32.97
N PRO A 43 -33.15 -18.57 32.59
CA PRO A 43 -33.81 -19.28 31.49
C PRO A 43 -33.80 -18.57 30.13
N ARG A 44 -33.94 -19.38 29.06
CA ARG A 44 -34.32 -18.89 27.71
C ARG A 44 -35.83 -18.60 27.64
N PRO A 45 -36.25 -17.49 27.01
CA PRO A 45 -37.60 -17.39 26.46
C PRO A 45 -37.83 -18.41 25.34
N ARG A 46 -39.05 -18.92 25.19
CA ARG A 46 -39.46 -19.78 24.06
C ARG A 46 -39.86 -18.94 22.85
N ALA A 47 -39.80 -19.55 21.67
CA ALA A 47 -40.34 -18.99 20.45
C ALA A 47 -41.89 -18.92 20.47
N ASN A 48 -42.44 -18.02 19.66
CA ASN A 48 -43.77 -18.15 19.06
C ASN A 48 -43.67 -17.77 17.59
N GLY A 49 -44.25 -18.61 16.71
CA GLY A 49 -44.63 -18.21 15.36
C GLY A 49 -45.97 -17.43 15.37
N PRO A 50 -46.66 -17.28 14.23
CA PRO A 50 -46.96 -18.43 13.36
C PRO A 50 -46.47 -18.29 11.91
N SER A 51 -46.62 -19.40 11.17
CA SER A 51 -46.36 -19.53 9.74
C SER A 51 -47.45 -18.90 8.87
N THR A 52 -47.10 -18.63 7.61
CA THR A 52 -48.05 -18.70 6.49
C THR A 52 -47.29 -19.18 5.26
N GLU A 53 -47.60 -20.40 4.81
CA GLU A 53 -47.14 -20.91 3.51
C GLU A 53 -48.11 -20.45 2.41
N ALA A 54 -47.57 -20.15 1.22
CA ALA A 54 -48.39 -19.89 0.02
C ALA A 54 -47.68 -20.48 -1.21
N THR A 55 -48.02 -21.72 -1.55
CA THR A 55 -47.42 -22.48 -2.65
C THR A 55 -48.30 -22.48 -3.90
N PHE A 56 -47.93 -21.67 -4.90
CA PHE A 56 -48.36 -21.83 -6.30
C PHE A 56 -47.12 -21.65 -7.20
N ARG A 57 -46.56 -22.74 -7.74
CA ARG A 57 -46.94 -23.44 -8.99
C ARG A 57 -46.51 -22.69 -10.25
N ASN A 58 -45.70 -23.36 -11.06
CA ASN A 58 -45.44 -23.02 -12.46
C ASN A 58 -46.75 -23.03 -13.24
N GLU A 59 -46.83 -22.19 -14.28
CA GLU A 59 -47.48 -22.60 -15.52
C GLU A 59 -46.77 -21.97 -16.73
N SER A 60 -46.49 -22.80 -17.72
CA SER A 60 -45.80 -22.44 -18.96
C SER A 60 -46.84 -22.24 -20.07
N GLY A 61 -46.96 -21.03 -20.62
CA GLY A 61 -47.93 -20.74 -21.68
C GLY A 61 -47.33 -19.91 -22.82
N SER A 62 -47.00 -20.57 -23.93
CA SER A 62 -46.73 -19.90 -25.21
C SER A 62 -48.02 -19.85 -26.04
N LEU A 63 -48.25 -18.74 -26.76
CA LEU A 63 -48.73 -18.75 -28.17
C LEU A 63 -48.90 -17.33 -28.76
N SER A 64 -48.16 -17.12 -29.86
CA SER A 64 -48.44 -16.33 -31.07
C SER A 64 -49.53 -15.23 -31.14
N SER A 65 -49.08 -14.13 -31.76
CA SER A 65 -49.68 -13.40 -32.91
C SER A 65 -50.88 -12.44 -32.76
N GLY A 66 -50.60 -11.18 -33.15
CA GLY A 66 -51.26 -10.62 -34.34
C GLY A 66 -52.15 -9.38 -34.15
N ARG A 67 -51.67 -8.23 -34.63
CA ARG A 67 -52.41 -7.35 -35.58
C ARG A 67 -51.56 -6.19 -36.11
N ASP A 68 -51.83 -5.83 -37.35
CA ASP A 68 -51.16 -4.78 -38.12
C ASP A 68 -51.77 -3.38 -37.85
N ARG A 69 -50.98 -2.31 -38.02
CA ARG A 69 -51.09 -1.39 -39.18
C ARG A 69 -50.17 -0.16 -39.05
N LEU A 70 -49.50 0.18 -40.16
CA LEU A 70 -48.95 1.53 -40.41
C LEU A 70 -50.06 2.45 -40.94
N PRO A 71 -49.82 3.78 -40.97
CA PRO A 71 -49.37 4.38 -42.23
C PRO A 71 -48.11 5.26 -42.08
N ALA A 72 -47.57 5.73 -43.20
CA ALA A 72 -46.25 6.36 -43.26
C ALA A 72 -46.25 7.81 -43.78
N GLY A 73 -45.18 8.53 -43.45
CA GLY A 73 -44.54 9.48 -44.37
C GLY A 73 -44.71 10.98 -44.08
N ARG A 74 -43.57 11.68 -44.02
CA ARG A 74 -43.18 12.70 -45.02
C ARG A 74 -41.70 13.10 -44.86
N ASN A 75 -41.06 13.37 -46.00
CA ASN A 75 -39.69 13.91 -46.07
C ASN A 75 -39.70 15.44 -46.02
N ALA A 76 -38.57 16.05 -45.66
CA ALA A 76 -38.29 17.46 -45.92
C ALA A 76 -36.78 17.72 -46.05
N GLU A 77 -36.26 17.67 -47.28
CA GLU A 77 -34.99 18.32 -47.66
C GLU A 77 -35.32 19.58 -48.48
N ILE A 78 -34.64 20.71 -48.25
CA ILE A 78 -34.55 21.84 -49.20
C ILE A 78 -33.12 22.45 -49.15
N PRO A 79 -32.45 22.79 -50.27
CA PRO A 79 -31.02 23.16 -50.30
C PRO A 79 -30.68 24.49 -51.06
N PHE A 80 -29.38 24.72 -51.32
CA PHE A 80 -28.74 25.58 -52.36
C PHE A 80 -28.45 27.10 -52.19
N GLY A 81 -27.39 27.56 -52.89
CA GLY A 81 -26.91 28.96 -53.09
C GLY A 81 -25.55 29.26 -52.42
N ALA A 82 -24.37 29.51 -53.05
CA ALA A 82 -23.95 29.85 -54.43
C ALA A 82 -24.21 31.33 -54.85
N THR A 83 -23.35 32.14 -55.51
CA THR A 83 -22.04 31.98 -56.24
C THR A 83 -21.16 33.28 -56.29
N SER A 84 -19.88 33.20 -56.75
CA SER A 84 -19.08 34.19 -57.57
C SER A 84 -18.80 35.65 -57.10
N GLY A 85 -17.69 36.37 -57.43
CA GLY A 85 -16.39 36.07 -58.10
C GLY A 85 -15.64 37.33 -58.68
N VAL A 86 -14.32 37.24 -58.99
CA VAL A 86 -13.47 38.13 -59.88
C VAL A 86 -13.13 39.59 -59.37
N ASP A 87 -11.90 40.04 -59.01
CA ASP A 87 -10.59 40.32 -59.74
C ASP A 87 -10.55 41.71 -60.50
N PRO A 88 -9.44 42.43 -60.83
CA PRO A 88 -7.98 42.39 -60.47
C PRO A 88 -7.26 43.73 -60.06
N GLN A 89 -6.00 43.59 -59.56
CA GLN A 89 -4.79 44.50 -59.64
C GLN A 89 -4.77 46.00 -59.22
N ILE A 90 -3.68 46.42 -58.52
CA ILE A 90 -2.75 47.52 -58.94
C ILE A 90 -1.37 47.49 -58.21
N ARG A 91 -0.32 47.67 -59.02
CA ARG A 91 1.14 47.94 -58.88
C ARG A 91 1.82 48.27 -57.51
N GLN A 92 2.96 47.58 -57.26
CA GLN A 92 4.16 47.99 -56.49
C GLN A 92 5.01 49.06 -57.27
N PRO A 93 6.18 49.63 -56.82
CA PRO A 93 7.07 49.25 -55.69
C PRO A 93 7.77 50.37 -54.86
N VAL A 94 8.31 50.01 -53.67
CA VAL A 94 9.44 50.72 -53.01
C VAL A 94 10.45 49.70 -52.42
N ARG A 95 11.71 50.12 -52.27
CA ARG A 95 12.94 49.30 -52.12
C ARG A 95 13.12 48.62 -50.75
N ARG A 96 13.92 47.53 -50.76
CA ARG A 96 14.60 46.96 -49.58
C ARG A 96 15.79 47.83 -49.14
N SER A 97 16.06 47.86 -47.84
CA SER A 97 17.38 48.10 -47.24
C SER A 97 17.51 47.23 -45.98
N ALA A 98 18.68 46.64 -45.74
CA ALA A 98 18.87 45.67 -44.66
C ALA A 98 19.67 46.24 -43.48
N SER A 99 19.29 45.83 -42.27
CA SER A 99 20.12 45.88 -41.06
C SER A 99 19.79 44.64 -40.24
N GLY A 100 20.73 43.71 -40.12
CA GLY A 100 20.49 42.43 -39.46
C GLY A 100 20.48 42.56 -37.95
N TYR A 101 19.57 41.82 -37.29
CA TYR A 101 19.75 41.41 -35.91
C TYR A 101 20.36 40.01 -35.92
N ALA A 102 21.44 39.81 -35.16
CA ALA A 102 22.09 38.52 -35.05
C ALA A 102 21.28 37.60 -34.14
N GLU A 103 21.06 36.36 -34.57
CA GLU A 103 20.68 35.28 -33.67
C GLU A 103 21.88 34.97 -32.77
N THR A 104 21.94 35.62 -31.60
CA THR A 104 22.86 35.19 -30.53
C THR A 104 22.35 33.87 -29.99
N SER A 105 22.90 32.77 -30.49
CA SER A 105 22.67 31.43 -29.97
C SER A 105 23.25 31.34 -28.56
N GLU A 106 22.46 31.70 -27.54
CA GLU A 106 22.72 31.22 -26.19
C GLU A 106 22.66 29.70 -26.22
N SER A 107 23.73 29.06 -25.75
CA SER A 107 23.89 27.62 -25.89
C SER A 107 22.92 26.92 -24.94
N GLU A 108 21.86 26.31 -25.50
CA GLU A 108 21.16 25.23 -24.81
C GLU A 108 22.16 24.13 -24.48
N SER A 109 22.62 24.12 -23.23
CA SER A 109 23.38 23.03 -22.67
C SER A 109 22.53 21.77 -22.79
N ARG A 110 23.04 20.76 -23.52
CA ARG A 110 22.39 19.45 -23.64
C ARG A 110 22.17 18.87 -22.23
N LEU A 111 20.95 19.03 -21.72
CA LEU A 111 20.55 18.48 -20.43
C LEU A 111 20.67 16.96 -20.50
N ASP A 112 21.35 16.39 -19.52
CA ASP A 112 21.79 15.01 -19.56
C ASP A 112 20.71 14.12 -18.92
N ILE A 113 19.57 14.01 -19.61
CA ILE A 113 18.30 13.43 -19.12
C ILE A 113 18.49 12.01 -18.52
N GLY A 114 19.47 11.24 -19.02
CA GLY A 114 19.81 9.92 -18.48
C GLY A 114 20.53 9.95 -17.12
N THR A 115 21.25 11.03 -16.81
CA THR A 115 21.96 11.22 -15.54
C THR A 115 21.01 11.69 -14.44
N ASP A 116 20.08 12.61 -14.75
CA ASP A 116 19.11 13.13 -13.77
C ASP A 116 18.20 12.02 -13.20
N ILE A 117 17.67 11.14 -14.06
CA ILE A 117 16.82 10.03 -13.61
C ILE A 117 17.60 9.00 -12.77
N VAL A 118 18.86 8.72 -13.14
CA VAL A 118 19.73 7.83 -12.36
C VAL A 118 20.05 8.43 -10.99
N GLN A 119 20.28 9.75 -10.90
CA GLN A 119 20.49 10.43 -9.63
C GLN A 119 19.22 10.44 -8.76
N SER A 120 18.05 10.66 -9.35
CA SER A 120 16.76 10.60 -8.63
C SER A 120 16.48 9.21 -8.05
N ILE A 121 16.70 8.15 -8.83
CA ILE A 121 16.61 6.74 -8.38
C ILE A 121 17.59 6.47 -7.24
N GLN A 122 18.84 6.93 -7.34
CA GLN A 122 19.82 6.80 -6.26
C GLN A 122 19.36 7.54 -4.99
N ASN A 123 18.77 8.72 -5.11
CA ASN A 123 18.27 9.48 -3.96
C ASN A 123 17.05 8.79 -3.32
N GLY A 124 16.13 8.22 -4.12
CA GLY A 124 15.05 7.36 -3.64
C GLY A 124 15.56 6.12 -2.90
N GLU A 125 16.61 5.47 -3.40
CA GLU A 125 17.26 4.39 -2.67
C GLU A 125 17.92 4.84 -1.36
N HIS A 126 18.50 6.04 -1.29
CA HIS A 126 19.05 6.58 -0.05
C HIS A 126 17.95 6.87 0.97
N TRP A 127 16.84 7.47 0.55
CA TRP A 127 15.64 7.65 1.37
C TRP A 127 15.15 6.31 1.94
N VAL A 128 15.08 5.24 1.13
CA VAL A 128 14.69 3.90 1.59
C VAL A 128 15.72 3.28 2.57
N LYS A 129 17.02 3.49 2.34
CA LYS A 129 18.09 3.05 3.26
C LYS A 129 17.96 3.77 4.62
N ASP A 130 17.70 5.06 4.62
CA ASP A 130 17.56 5.87 5.84
C ASP A 130 16.23 5.62 6.55
N PHE A 131 15.15 5.33 5.82
CA PHE A 131 13.92 4.82 6.41
C PHE A 131 14.17 3.52 7.18
N ILE A 132 14.91 2.59 6.58
CA ILE A 132 15.25 1.30 7.18
C ILE A 132 16.15 1.48 8.42
N LYS A 133 17.13 2.41 8.40
CA LYS A 133 17.90 2.76 9.60
C LYS A 133 17.00 3.24 10.73
N GLY A 134 16.07 4.18 10.46
CA GLY A 134 15.15 4.71 11.45
C GLY A 134 14.34 3.62 12.13
N ARG A 135 13.69 2.75 11.34
CA ARG A 135 12.99 1.54 11.85
C ARG A 135 13.90 0.69 12.75
N ASP A 136 15.11 0.38 12.28
CA ASP A 136 16.03 -0.53 12.98
C ASP A 136 16.64 0.08 14.25
N THR A 137 16.35 1.36 14.58
CA THR A 137 16.67 1.96 15.91
C THR A 137 15.57 1.79 16.96
N ILE A 138 14.33 1.45 16.56
CA ILE A 138 13.17 1.36 17.47
C ILE A 138 12.50 -0.02 17.48
N ILE A 139 12.82 -0.90 16.54
CA ILE A 139 12.26 -2.25 16.41
C ILE A 139 13.41 -3.26 16.34
N ASP A 140 13.41 -4.24 17.24
CA ASP A 140 14.39 -5.33 17.20
C ASP A 140 14.22 -6.15 15.91
N THR A 141 15.30 -6.27 15.13
CA THR A 141 15.31 -7.02 13.87
C THR A 141 15.25 -8.54 14.07
N ARG A 142 15.32 -9.02 15.32
CA ARG A 142 15.05 -10.41 15.70
C ARG A 142 13.54 -10.62 15.82
N HIS A 143 12.97 -11.41 14.91
CA HIS A 143 11.55 -11.79 14.97
C HIS A 143 11.22 -12.50 16.29
N ASN A 144 10.63 -11.75 17.23
CA ASN A 144 9.96 -12.31 18.38
C ASN A 144 8.75 -13.12 17.89
N LYS A 145 8.68 -14.40 18.26
CA LYS A 145 7.57 -15.31 17.86
C LYS A 145 6.34 -15.15 18.74
N ASP A 146 6.48 -14.49 19.89
CA ASP A 146 5.42 -14.31 20.87
C ASP A 146 4.59 -13.04 20.59
N VAL A 147 5.01 -12.21 19.62
CA VAL A 147 4.28 -11.05 19.11
C VAL A 147 3.53 -11.46 17.83
N GLU A 148 2.21 -11.20 17.78
CA GLU A 148 1.41 -11.48 16.58
C GLU A 148 1.85 -10.59 15.41
N ARG A 149 1.77 -11.13 14.18
CA ARG A 149 2.10 -10.38 12.97
C ARG A 149 0.97 -9.44 12.60
N ILE A 150 1.29 -8.16 12.46
CA ILE A 150 0.35 -7.16 11.92
C ILE A 150 -0.05 -7.56 10.51
N LYS A 151 -1.36 -7.56 10.24
CA LYS A 151 -1.95 -8.12 9.02
C LYS A 151 -2.21 -7.01 7.99
N ILE A 152 -1.45 -7.00 6.90
CA ILE A 152 -1.69 -6.12 5.76
C ILE A 152 -2.41 -6.91 4.66
N THR A 153 -3.47 -6.34 4.07
CA THR A 153 -3.98 -6.74 2.76
C THR A 153 -3.56 -5.74 1.70
N ILE A 154 -2.98 -6.23 0.59
CA ILE A 154 -2.88 -5.50 -0.67
C ILE A 154 -4.10 -5.86 -1.53
N ILE A 155 -4.80 -4.86 -2.06
CA ILE A 155 -5.86 -5.02 -3.07
C ILE A 155 -5.35 -4.42 -4.39
N ASP A 156 -4.91 -5.27 -5.31
CA ASP A 156 -4.14 -4.88 -6.51
C ASP A 156 -4.13 -5.97 -7.63
N THR A 157 -3.10 -6.05 -8.50
CA THR A 157 -3.05 -7.00 -9.64
C THR A 157 -2.56 -8.42 -9.33
N GLY A 158 -1.99 -8.66 -8.14
CA GLY A 158 -1.54 -9.98 -7.71
C GLY A 158 -0.19 -10.00 -6.99
N LEU A 159 0.47 -11.16 -7.04
CA LEU A 159 1.84 -11.36 -6.55
C LEU A 159 2.52 -12.52 -7.30
N ASP A 160 3.66 -12.27 -7.95
CA ASP A 160 4.60 -13.33 -8.34
C ASP A 160 5.27 -13.93 -7.10
N ARG A 161 4.73 -15.06 -6.62
CA ARG A 161 5.31 -15.83 -5.50
C ARG A 161 6.68 -16.44 -5.80
N THR A 162 7.03 -16.59 -7.09
CA THR A 162 8.28 -17.24 -7.53
C THR A 162 9.46 -16.28 -7.55
N HIS A 163 9.20 -14.96 -7.56
CA HIS A 163 10.24 -13.93 -7.58
C HIS A 163 11.29 -14.16 -6.47
N PRO A 164 12.61 -14.18 -6.77
CA PRO A 164 13.64 -14.58 -5.80
C PRO A 164 13.66 -13.81 -4.48
N PHE A 165 13.20 -12.54 -4.46
CA PHE A 165 13.06 -11.77 -3.22
C PHE A 165 11.88 -12.26 -2.35
N ILE A 166 10.76 -12.66 -2.95
CA ILE A 166 9.56 -13.16 -2.22
C ILE A 166 9.88 -14.51 -1.58
N VAL A 167 10.49 -15.41 -2.34
CA VAL A 167 11.01 -16.70 -1.83
C VAL A 167 12.04 -16.47 -0.71
N ARG A 168 13.00 -15.54 -0.90
CA ARG A 168 13.98 -15.16 0.13
C ARG A 168 13.34 -14.57 1.40
N ARG A 169 12.21 -13.87 1.27
CA ARG A 169 11.44 -13.31 2.39
C ARG A 169 10.55 -14.33 3.09
N GLN A 170 10.42 -15.55 2.56
CA GLN A 170 9.57 -16.60 3.10
C GLN A 170 8.12 -16.12 3.28
N TRP A 171 7.59 -15.42 2.26
CA TRP A 171 6.17 -15.09 2.23
C TRP A 171 5.33 -16.37 2.36
N GLN A 172 4.26 -16.30 3.15
CA GLN A 172 3.43 -17.45 3.47
C GLN A 172 2.20 -17.44 2.57
N GLU A 173 1.96 -18.54 1.86
CA GLU A 173 0.72 -18.73 1.08
C GLU A 173 -0.50 -18.95 1.99
N PHE A 174 -0.30 -19.34 3.25
CA PHE A 174 -1.36 -19.66 4.20
C PHE A 174 -1.04 -19.25 5.65
N ARG A 175 -2.00 -18.67 6.36
CA ARG A 175 -2.01 -18.58 7.83
C ARG A 175 -2.63 -19.85 8.42
N GLN A 176 -2.01 -20.42 9.45
CA GLN A 176 -2.66 -21.44 10.27
C GLN A 176 -3.50 -20.77 11.37
N THR A 177 -4.70 -21.29 11.64
CA THR A 177 -5.62 -20.78 12.67
C THR A 177 -6.35 -21.95 13.30
N GLY A 178 -5.80 -22.45 14.42
CA GLY A 178 -6.18 -23.74 14.98
C GLY A 178 -5.96 -24.86 13.95
N ASN A 179 -6.98 -25.67 13.70
CA ASN A 179 -6.94 -26.77 12.74
C ASN A 179 -7.32 -26.35 11.29
N LYS A 180 -7.29 -25.04 10.97
CA LYS A 180 -7.65 -24.52 9.64
C LYS A 180 -6.47 -23.77 9.01
N SER A 181 -6.27 -24.01 7.71
CA SER A 181 -5.37 -23.24 6.85
C SER A 181 -6.18 -22.17 6.12
N VAL A 182 -5.78 -20.91 6.22
CA VAL A 182 -6.41 -19.75 5.55
C VAL A 182 -5.47 -19.25 4.47
N ALA A 183 -5.84 -19.39 3.20
CA ALA A 183 -5.04 -18.90 2.07
C ALA A 183 -4.89 -17.37 2.15
N LEU A 184 -3.67 -16.87 1.96
CA LEU A 184 -3.33 -15.44 1.99
C LEU A 184 -3.27 -14.81 0.60
N PHE A 185 -3.54 -15.57 -0.47
CA PHE A 185 -3.87 -15.06 -1.79
C PHE A 185 -5.32 -15.39 -2.13
N LYS A 186 -6.00 -14.47 -2.84
CA LYS A 186 -7.28 -14.76 -3.48
C LYS A 186 -7.46 -13.93 -4.75
N ASP A 187 -7.82 -14.60 -5.83
CA ASP A 187 -8.23 -13.98 -7.09
C ASP A 187 -9.74 -13.68 -7.10
N PHE A 188 -10.09 -12.47 -7.57
CA PHE A 188 -11.45 -11.97 -7.77
C PHE A 188 -11.69 -11.53 -9.24
N THR A 189 -10.72 -11.71 -10.13
CA THR A 189 -10.81 -11.23 -11.53
C THR A 189 -11.78 -12.04 -12.38
N THR A 190 -12.05 -13.29 -12.02
CA THR A 190 -12.71 -14.31 -12.86
C THR A 190 -13.55 -15.30 -12.03
N GLU A 191 -14.49 -15.99 -12.68
CA GLU A 191 -15.30 -17.08 -12.09
C GLU A 191 -14.48 -18.33 -11.76
N ASN A 192 -13.33 -18.51 -12.44
CA ASN A 192 -12.38 -19.60 -12.21
C ASN A 192 -11.08 -19.05 -11.60
N PRO A 193 -11.07 -18.63 -10.32
CA PRO A 193 -9.94 -17.94 -9.69
C PRO A 193 -8.71 -18.84 -9.57
N SER A 194 -7.52 -18.25 -9.71
CA SER A 194 -6.29 -18.96 -9.37
C SER A 194 -6.25 -19.31 -7.88
N ALA A 195 -5.89 -20.55 -7.58
CA ALA A 195 -5.58 -21.00 -6.22
C ALA A 195 -4.16 -20.58 -5.78
N GLU A 196 -3.27 -20.32 -6.73
CA GLU A 196 -1.88 -19.93 -6.50
C GLU A 196 -1.69 -18.43 -6.74
N ALA A 197 -0.80 -17.79 -5.97
CA ALA A 197 -0.46 -16.40 -6.17
C ALA A 197 0.30 -16.18 -7.50
N ILE A 198 -0.30 -15.34 -8.35
CA ILE A 198 0.20 -14.93 -9.68
C ILE A 198 0.01 -13.42 -9.86
N ASP A 199 0.77 -12.82 -10.79
CA ASP A 199 0.64 -11.43 -11.24
C ASP A 199 1.04 -11.37 -12.73
N ASP A 200 0.09 -11.00 -13.59
CA ASP A 200 0.28 -10.95 -15.05
C ASP A 200 0.68 -9.54 -15.54
N GLU A 201 0.74 -8.55 -14.65
CA GLU A 201 1.19 -7.18 -14.94
C GLU A 201 2.48 -6.82 -14.18
N GLY A 202 2.52 -7.05 -12.87
CA GLY A 202 3.66 -6.78 -12.00
C GLY A 202 3.45 -5.65 -10.97
N HIS A 203 2.39 -4.85 -11.07
CA HIS A 203 2.14 -3.73 -10.17
C HIS A 203 1.86 -4.17 -8.72
N GLY A 204 1.07 -5.23 -8.52
CA GLY A 204 0.84 -5.83 -7.20
C GLY A 204 2.12 -6.43 -6.58
N THR A 205 2.93 -7.11 -7.39
CA THR A 205 4.25 -7.64 -7.01
C THR A 205 5.20 -6.51 -6.57
N PHE A 206 5.22 -5.40 -7.29
CA PHE A 206 6.03 -4.22 -6.96
C PHE A 206 5.62 -3.63 -5.61
N ILE A 207 4.32 -3.51 -5.34
CA ILE A 207 3.75 -3.01 -4.07
C ILE A 207 4.07 -3.97 -2.92
N ALA A 208 3.89 -5.28 -3.10
CA ALA A 208 4.28 -6.29 -2.11
C ALA A 208 5.78 -6.23 -1.79
N GLY A 209 6.62 -5.97 -2.80
CA GLY A 209 8.05 -5.72 -2.64
C GLY A 209 8.40 -4.50 -1.78
N ILE A 210 7.59 -3.42 -1.82
CA ILE A 210 7.79 -2.26 -0.94
C ILE A 210 7.48 -2.67 0.51
N VAL A 211 6.32 -3.30 0.75
CA VAL A 211 5.91 -3.73 2.09
C VAL A 211 6.95 -4.69 2.70
N LEU A 212 7.42 -5.68 1.95
CA LEU A 212 8.40 -6.66 2.42
C LEU A 212 9.84 -6.12 2.51
N GLN A 213 10.12 -4.90 2.04
CA GLN A 213 11.36 -4.18 2.36
C GLN A 213 11.24 -3.41 3.69
N LEU A 214 10.13 -2.69 3.86
CA LEU A 214 9.96 -1.70 4.93
C LEU A 214 9.38 -2.29 6.22
N ALA A 215 8.40 -3.19 6.13
CA ALA A 215 7.77 -3.86 7.28
C ALA A 215 7.91 -5.40 7.17
N PRO A 216 9.14 -5.97 7.32
CA PRO A 216 9.42 -7.37 7.00
C PRO A 216 8.80 -8.42 7.96
N PHE A 217 8.10 -7.99 9.01
CA PHE A 217 7.49 -8.88 10.02
C PHE A 217 5.97 -9.05 9.89
N VAL A 218 5.33 -8.36 8.93
CA VAL A 218 3.88 -8.47 8.71
C VAL A 218 3.44 -9.88 8.29
N GLU A 219 2.15 -10.14 8.43
CA GLU A 219 1.43 -11.09 7.58
C GLU A 219 0.91 -10.31 6.38
N LEU A 220 1.23 -10.77 5.16
CA LEU A 220 0.85 -10.08 3.93
C LEU A 220 -0.15 -10.94 3.15
N SER A 221 -1.34 -10.40 2.94
CA SER A 221 -2.40 -11.00 2.13
C SER A 221 -2.62 -10.21 0.84
N ILE A 222 -3.01 -10.90 -0.23
CA ILE A 222 -3.07 -10.38 -1.59
C ILE A 222 -4.46 -10.68 -2.17
N ALA A 223 -5.31 -9.67 -2.28
CA ALA A 223 -6.53 -9.73 -3.10
C ALA A 223 -6.23 -9.23 -4.51
N ARG A 224 -6.24 -10.15 -5.46
CA ARG A 224 -6.10 -9.84 -6.88
C ARG A 224 -7.45 -9.45 -7.46
N VAL A 225 -7.59 -8.19 -7.88
CA VAL A 225 -8.87 -7.63 -8.37
C VAL A 225 -8.86 -7.25 -9.85
N GLY A 226 -7.68 -6.98 -10.43
CA GLY A 226 -7.48 -6.74 -11.86
C GLY A 226 -6.41 -7.66 -12.44
N ILE A 227 -6.46 -7.92 -13.75
CA ILE A 227 -5.36 -8.58 -14.48
C ILE A 227 -4.27 -7.55 -14.78
N THR A 228 -4.69 -6.35 -15.17
CA THR A 228 -3.89 -5.12 -15.32
C THR A 228 -4.64 -3.94 -14.69
N GLN A 229 -3.95 -2.85 -14.33
CA GLN A 229 -4.62 -1.62 -13.87
C GLN A 229 -5.56 -1.05 -14.93
N VAL A 230 -5.15 -1.09 -16.21
CA VAL A 230 -5.95 -0.60 -17.34
C VAL A 230 -7.24 -1.40 -17.46
N SER A 231 -7.16 -2.74 -17.46
CA SER A 231 -8.36 -3.60 -17.53
C SER A 231 -9.34 -3.33 -16.39
N LEU A 232 -8.87 -2.91 -15.21
CA LEU A 232 -9.72 -2.63 -14.06
C LEU A 232 -10.37 -1.23 -14.09
N MET A 233 -9.91 -0.32 -14.95
CA MET A 233 -10.60 0.96 -15.19
C MET A 233 -11.79 0.79 -16.14
N ASP A 234 -11.69 -0.11 -17.11
CA ASP A 234 -12.72 -0.39 -18.11
C ASP A 234 -13.70 -1.52 -17.70
N ASP A 235 -13.35 -2.35 -16.71
CA ASP A 235 -14.19 -3.45 -16.21
C ASP A 235 -15.47 -2.90 -15.53
N PRO A 236 -16.68 -3.22 -16.07
CA PRO A 236 -17.93 -2.74 -15.49
C PRO A 236 -18.20 -3.27 -14.06
N TYR A 237 -17.52 -4.35 -13.64
CA TYR A 237 -17.61 -5.02 -12.35
C TYR A 237 -16.45 -4.71 -11.39
N ALA A 238 -15.58 -3.74 -11.74
CA ALA A 238 -14.41 -3.39 -10.93
C ALA A 238 -14.77 -2.99 -9.49
N GLU A 239 -15.90 -2.31 -9.32
CA GLU A 239 -16.42 -1.86 -8.03
C GLU A 239 -16.85 -3.05 -7.15
N GLU A 240 -17.55 -4.02 -7.72
CA GLU A 240 -17.98 -5.26 -7.08
C GLU A 240 -16.78 -6.12 -6.67
N LYS A 241 -15.76 -6.24 -7.54
CA LYS A 241 -14.51 -6.96 -7.24
C LYS A 241 -13.74 -6.34 -6.08
N VAL A 242 -13.55 -5.02 -6.08
CA VAL A 242 -12.90 -4.31 -4.97
C VAL A 242 -13.74 -4.36 -3.69
N THR A 243 -15.08 -4.29 -3.79
CA THR A 243 -15.99 -4.47 -2.64
C THR A 243 -15.83 -5.86 -2.02
N ALA A 244 -15.79 -6.91 -2.85
CA ALA A 244 -15.59 -8.29 -2.39
C ALA A 244 -14.20 -8.49 -1.75
N ALA A 245 -13.16 -7.87 -2.30
CA ALA A 245 -11.81 -7.88 -1.73
C ALA A 245 -11.75 -7.19 -0.36
N ILE A 246 -12.32 -5.98 -0.21
CA ILE A 246 -12.41 -5.27 1.07
C ILE A 246 -13.16 -6.13 2.10
N ASN A 247 -14.31 -6.70 1.73
CA ASN A 247 -15.07 -7.56 2.64
C ASN A 247 -14.29 -8.83 3.06
N HIS A 248 -13.52 -9.43 2.16
CA HIS A 248 -12.69 -10.60 2.48
C HIS A 248 -11.50 -10.25 3.39
N ALA A 249 -10.87 -9.09 3.19
CA ALA A 249 -9.84 -8.56 4.06
C ALA A 249 -10.36 -8.36 5.50
N ILE A 250 -11.57 -7.83 5.63
CA ILE A 250 -12.22 -7.60 6.93
C ILE A 250 -12.62 -8.91 7.63
N ASP A 251 -13.24 -9.86 6.93
CA ASP A 251 -13.96 -10.98 7.59
C ASP A 251 -13.27 -12.35 7.50
N VAL A 252 -12.24 -12.51 6.66
CA VAL A 252 -11.49 -13.79 6.53
C VAL A 252 -10.02 -13.61 6.88
N TRP A 253 -9.37 -12.56 6.38
CA TRP A 253 -7.99 -12.25 6.76
C TRP A 253 -7.88 -11.48 8.06
N ASP A 254 -8.95 -10.82 8.51
CA ASP A 254 -8.97 -9.92 9.68
C ASP A 254 -7.85 -8.87 9.63
N ALA A 255 -7.60 -8.34 8.43
CA ALA A 255 -6.51 -7.41 8.16
C ALA A 255 -6.59 -6.17 9.07
N ASP A 256 -5.48 -5.78 9.66
CA ASP A 256 -5.35 -4.54 10.44
C ASP A 256 -5.32 -3.32 9.51
N ILE A 257 -4.68 -3.49 8.35
CA ILE A 257 -4.41 -2.43 7.38
C ILE A 257 -4.76 -2.94 5.97
N ILE A 258 -5.50 -2.16 5.21
CA ILE A 258 -5.82 -2.40 3.80
C ILE A 258 -5.08 -1.35 2.97
N SER A 259 -4.09 -1.79 2.20
CA SER A 259 -3.38 -0.97 1.22
C SER A 259 -3.99 -1.20 -0.16
N THR A 260 -4.49 -0.15 -0.80
CA THR A 260 -5.00 -0.26 -2.18
C THR A 260 -4.51 0.87 -3.07
N SER A 261 -3.88 0.47 -4.17
CA SER A 261 -3.37 1.40 -5.19
C SER A 261 -4.20 1.34 -6.47
N ILE A 262 -5.40 0.77 -6.38
CA ILE A 262 -6.43 0.83 -7.40
C ILE A 262 -7.18 2.17 -7.31
N ALA A 263 -7.44 2.75 -8.48
CA ALA A 263 -8.04 4.07 -8.62
C ALA A 263 -9.35 3.99 -9.42
N LEU A 264 -10.48 3.80 -8.73
CA LEU A 264 -11.80 3.83 -9.38
C LEU A 264 -12.23 5.30 -9.60
N PRO A 265 -12.51 5.74 -10.84
CA PRO A 265 -12.83 7.14 -11.13
C PRO A 265 -14.25 7.53 -10.68
N ARG A 266 -15.15 6.55 -10.56
CA ARG A 266 -16.54 6.67 -10.10
C ARG A 266 -16.92 5.41 -9.32
N ILE A 267 -17.92 5.53 -8.46
CA ILE A 267 -18.62 4.40 -7.82
C ILE A 267 -20.14 4.61 -7.96
N LYS A 268 -20.88 3.51 -8.13
CA LYS A 268 -22.31 3.45 -8.48
C LYS A 268 -23.16 2.89 -7.34
N THR A 269 -22.59 2.02 -6.51
CA THR A 269 -23.30 1.25 -5.47
C THR A 269 -23.21 1.90 -4.09
N SER A 270 -24.11 1.51 -3.19
CA SER A 270 -23.94 1.75 -1.76
C SER A 270 -22.99 0.73 -1.13
N ALA A 271 -23.01 -0.53 -1.59
CA ALA A 271 -22.20 -1.65 -1.08
C ALA A 271 -20.69 -1.35 -0.98
N PHE A 272 -20.10 -0.65 -1.96
CA PHE A 272 -18.70 -0.21 -1.90
C PHE A 272 -18.45 0.75 -0.72
N ARG A 273 -19.37 1.71 -0.51
CA ARG A 273 -19.30 2.68 0.59
C ARG A 273 -19.55 2.00 1.92
N GLU A 274 -20.46 1.05 1.98
CA GLU A 274 -20.76 0.26 3.18
C GLU A 274 -19.55 -0.61 3.58
N ALA A 275 -18.89 -1.28 2.63
CA ALA A 275 -17.69 -2.06 2.88
C ALA A 275 -16.54 -1.22 3.46
N VAL A 276 -16.28 -0.05 2.87
CA VAL A 276 -15.30 0.93 3.41
C VAL A 276 -15.72 1.43 4.79
N SER A 277 -16.98 1.84 4.97
CA SER A 277 -17.50 2.33 6.26
C SER A 277 -17.44 1.27 7.37
N ARG A 278 -17.57 -0.01 6.99
CA ARG A 278 -17.50 -1.17 7.90
C ARG A 278 -16.07 -1.54 8.28
N ALA A 279 -15.10 -1.35 7.38
CA ALA A 279 -13.68 -1.38 7.75
C ALA A 279 -13.35 -0.25 8.74
N THR A 280 -13.77 0.98 8.46
CA THR A 280 -13.46 2.12 9.34
C THR A 280 -14.13 1.99 10.71
N TRP A 281 -15.38 1.51 10.79
CA TRP A 281 -16.06 1.21 12.06
C TRP A 281 -15.34 0.11 12.86
N LYS A 282 -14.73 -0.87 12.17
CA LYS A 282 -13.88 -1.91 12.79
C LYS A 282 -12.44 -1.44 13.08
N ASN A 283 -12.15 -0.15 12.99
CA ASN A 283 -10.80 0.44 13.14
C ASN A 283 -9.72 -0.16 12.21
N LYS A 284 -10.13 -0.74 11.06
CA LYS A 284 -9.19 -1.24 10.05
C LYS A 284 -8.72 -0.08 9.18
N ILE A 285 -7.41 0.14 9.13
CA ILE A 285 -6.81 1.33 8.51
C ILE A 285 -6.77 1.15 6.99
N ILE A 286 -7.48 2.00 6.23
CA ILE A 286 -7.41 1.98 4.76
C ILE A 286 -6.44 3.07 4.28
N CYS A 287 -5.32 2.65 3.70
CA CYS A 287 -4.41 3.50 2.94
C CYS A 287 -4.75 3.35 1.44
N ALA A 288 -5.15 4.45 0.80
CA ALA A 288 -5.55 4.43 -0.61
C ALA A 288 -4.82 5.50 -1.44
N SER A 289 -4.40 5.15 -2.65
CA SER A 289 -3.70 6.11 -3.52
C SER A 289 -4.64 7.24 -3.98
N GLY A 290 -4.15 8.47 -3.95
CA GLY A 290 -4.90 9.64 -4.42
C GLY A 290 -5.13 9.63 -5.94
N GLY A 291 -4.32 8.89 -6.70
CA GLY A 291 -4.33 8.86 -8.17
C GLY A 291 -3.43 9.94 -8.78
N ASN A 292 -2.94 9.66 -9.99
CA ASN A 292 -1.93 10.48 -10.69
C ASN A 292 -2.56 11.44 -11.73
N PHE A 293 -3.85 11.77 -11.59
CA PHE A 293 -4.65 12.43 -12.62
C PHE A 293 -4.53 13.97 -12.63
N GLY A 294 -3.44 14.53 -12.10
CA GLY A 294 -3.13 15.97 -12.16
C GLY A 294 -3.78 16.86 -11.08
N GLY A 295 -3.27 18.08 -10.97
CA GLY A 295 -3.43 19.02 -9.83
C GLY A 295 -4.82 19.63 -9.55
N SER A 296 -5.92 18.94 -9.86
CA SER A 296 -7.30 19.35 -9.56
C SER A 296 -7.91 18.53 -8.41
N ARG A 297 -8.66 19.18 -7.52
CA ARG A 297 -9.37 18.54 -6.40
C ARG A 297 -10.43 17.52 -6.84
N ALA A 298 -10.98 17.67 -8.05
CA ALA A 298 -12.01 16.76 -8.58
C ALA A 298 -11.48 15.35 -8.93
N ASN A 299 -10.16 15.15 -8.86
CA ASN A 299 -9.47 14.03 -9.50
C ASN A 299 -8.99 12.94 -8.52
N VAL A 300 -9.18 13.11 -7.20
CA VAL A 300 -8.79 12.10 -6.18
C VAL A 300 -9.63 10.82 -6.35
N ALA A 301 -9.02 9.66 -6.57
CA ALA A 301 -9.77 8.43 -6.89
C ALA A 301 -10.58 7.84 -5.73
N PHE A 302 -11.50 6.91 -6.00
CA PHE A 302 -12.06 6.01 -4.99
C PHE A 302 -11.15 4.77 -4.85
N PRO A 303 -10.97 4.20 -3.64
CA PRO A 303 -11.65 4.55 -2.39
C PRO A 303 -11.11 5.80 -1.66
N ALA A 304 -9.95 6.34 -2.05
CA ALA A 304 -9.29 7.44 -1.33
C ALA A 304 -10.21 8.64 -1.03
N ARG A 305 -11.10 9.02 -1.94
CA ARG A 305 -12.10 10.10 -1.80
C ARG A 305 -13.11 9.91 -0.64
N LEU A 306 -13.17 8.76 0.02
CA LEU A 306 -14.10 8.50 1.12
C LEU A 306 -13.58 9.01 2.48
N LEU A 307 -14.50 9.15 3.44
CA LEU A 307 -14.18 9.52 4.82
C LEU A 307 -13.52 8.34 5.56
N GLY A 308 -12.66 8.62 6.54
CA GLY A 308 -11.89 7.60 7.27
C GLY A 308 -10.78 6.92 6.46
N VAL A 309 -10.69 7.17 5.16
CA VAL A 309 -9.63 6.65 4.28
C VAL A 309 -8.46 7.63 4.23
N PHE A 310 -7.25 7.11 4.50
CA PHE A 310 -5.99 7.84 4.41
C PHE A 310 -5.61 8.00 2.94
N LYS A 311 -5.57 9.26 2.47
CA LYS A 311 -5.35 9.65 1.08
C LYS A 311 -3.85 9.84 0.87
N ILE A 312 -3.22 8.90 0.17
CA ILE A 312 -1.77 8.88 0.01
C ILE A 312 -1.36 9.45 -1.36
N PHE A 313 -0.44 10.40 -1.31
CA PHE A 313 0.05 11.17 -2.45
C PHE A 313 1.57 11.00 -2.62
N ALA A 314 2.09 11.24 -3.83
CA ALA A 314 3.51 11.11 -4.12
C ALA A 314 4.27 12.42 -3.90
N SER A 315 5.43 12.30 -3.25
CA SER A 315 6.52 13.28 -3.26
C SER A 315 7.79 12.72 -3.90
N ASP A 316 8.74 13.61 -4.20
CA ASP A 316 10.14 13.25 -4.35
C ASP A 316 10.79 12.89 -2.99
N HIS A 317 12.10 12.65 -3.02
CA HIS A 317 12.92 12.32 -1.84
C HIS A 317 13.19 13.52 -0.91
N HIS A 318 12.87 14.75 -1.32
CA HIS A 318 12.95 15.97 -0.51
C HIS A 318 11.59 16.36 0.12
N GLY A 319 10.48 15.78 -0.35
CA GLY A 319 9.13 16.09 0.09
C GLY A 319 8.35 17.05 -0.82
N ASN A 320 8.89 17.40 -1.99
CA ASN A 320 8.17 18.19 -2.98
C ASN A 320 7.06 17.35 -3.61
N ASN A 321 5.85 17.92 -3.75
CA ASN A 321 4.75 17.27 -4.47
C ASN A 321 5.16 16.94 -5.92
N CYS A 322 4.96 15.71 -6.36
CA CYS A 322 5.10 15.37 -7.78
C CYS A 322 4.06 16.13 -8.64
N ALA A 323 4.41 16.52 -9.87
CA ALA A 323 3.55 17.37 -10.72
C ALA A 323 2.20 16.72 -11.11
N PHE A 324 2.11 15.39 -11.07
CA PHE A 324 0.88 14.62 -11.35
C PHE A 324 -0.09 14.53 -10.14
N THR A 325 0.33 15.01 -8.97
CA THR A 325 -0.42 14.87 -7.72
C THR A 325 -1.58 15.88 -7.64
N PRO A 326 -2.83 15.46 -7.30
CA PRO A 326 -3.94 16.35 -6.98
C PRO A 326 -3.61 17.36 -5.86
N ARG A 327 -4.45 18.38 -5.67
CA ARG A 327 -4.33 19.31 -4.52
C ARG A 327 -5.16 18.82 -3.32
N PRO A 328 -4.71 19.07 -2.06
CA PRO A 328 -5.38 18.57 -0.85
C PRO A 328 -6.83 19.07 -0.75
N GLY A 329 -7.70 18.22 -0.21
CA GLY A 329 -9.15 18.43 -0.09
C GLY A 329 -9.56 19.42 1.01
N LEU A 330 -10.77 19.21 1.55
CA LEU A 330 -11.23 19.87 2.78
C LEU A 330 -10.84 19.05 4.02
N ASP A 331 -10.65 17.74 3.87
CA ASP A 331 -10.14 16.81 4.87
C ASP A 331 -8.60 16.68 4.80
N ALA A 332 -7.92 17.83 4.88
CA ALA A 332 -6.46 17.91 4.82
C ALA A 332 -5.77 16.99 5.84
N ASP A 333 -6.38 16.81 7.02
CA ASP A 333 -5.92 15.91 8.10
C ASP A 333 -5.83 14.43 7.72
N PHE A 334 -6.50 14.00 6.64
CA PHE A 334 -6.38 12.65 6.07
C PHE A 334 -5.51 12.60 4.79
N CYS A 335 -4.95 13.74 4.36
CA CYS A 335 -4.17 13.88 3.13
C CYS A 335 -2.66 13.89 3.43
N PHE A 336 -1.98 12.80 3.11
CA PHE A 336 -0.55 12.61 3.38
C PHE A 336 0.24 12.41 2.09
N SER A 337 1.47 12.92 2.03
CA SER A 337 2.43 12.58 0.98
C SER A 337 3.67 11.91 1.55
N ILE A 338 4.30 11.03 0.76
CA ILE A 338 5.59 10.42 1.07
C ILE A 338 6.28 10.04 -0.26
N LEU A 339 7.52 9.57 -0.21
CA LEU A 339 8.29 9.15 -1.39
C LEU A 339 7.42 8.28 -2.32
N GLY A 340 7.11 8.81 -3.49
CA GLY A 340 6.34 8.15 -4.54
C GLY A 340 6.92 8.35 -5.93
N GLN A 341 7.94 9.21 -6.08
CA GLN A 341 8.77 9.30 -7.27
C GLN A 341 9.98 8.37 -7.15
N ASP A 342 10.28 7.69 -8.26
CA ASP A 342 11.47 6.86 -8.52
C ASP A 342 11.76 5.83 -7.42
N VAL A 343 10.68 5.29 -6.84
CA VAL A 343 10.69 4.22 -5.84
C VAL A 343 11.22 2.94 -6.48
N VAL A 344 12.07 2.20 -5.78
CA VAL A 344 12.70 0.98 -6.30
C VAL A 344 12.16 -0.27 -5.63
N SER A 345 11.56 -1.16 -6.42
CA SER A 345 11.00 -2.43 -5.95
C SER A 345 11.14 -3.53 -7.00
N ILE A 346 10.62 -4.73 -6.69
CA ILE A 346 10.73 -5.92 -7.54
C ILE A 346 9.71 -5.92 -8.69
N TRP A 347 9.95 -6.74 -9.71
CA TRP A 347 9.01 -6.97 -10.81
C TRP A 347 9.08 -8.43 -11.27
N PRO A 348 7.98 -9.07 -11.74
CA PRO A 348 8.03 -10.45 -12.22
C PRO A 348 9.00 -10.61 -13.40
N GLU A 349 9.96 -11.53 -13.28
CA GLU A 349 11.04 -11.71 -14.28
C GLU A 349 10.50 -12.12 -15.65
N ALA A 350 9.44 -12.93 -15.68
CA ALA A 350 8.80 -13.42 -16.90
C ALA A 350 8.11 -12.32 -17.74
N LEU A 351 7.81 -11.16 -17.13
CA LEU A 351 7.13 -10.04 -17.81
C LEU A 351 8.12 -9.03 -18.42
N TYR A 352 9.41 -9.11 -18.09
CA TYR A 352 10.39 -8.15 -18.56
C TYR A 352 10.72 -8.31 -20.05
N ARG A 353 10.56 -7.21 -20.79
CA ARG A 353 11.00 -7.05 -22.18
C ARG A 353 11.62 -5.66 -22.35
N LYS A 354 12.57 -5.50 -23.27
CA LYS A 354 13.31 -4.24 -23.48
C LYS A 354 12.42 -3.08 -23.94
N ASP A 355 11.26 -3.38 -24.50
CA ASP A 355 10.23 -2.48 -25.02
C ASP A 355 9.16 -2.09 -23.99
N THR A 356 9.18 -2.65 -22.77
CA THR A 356 8.21 -2.33 -21.70
C THR A 356 8.32 -0.90 -21.14
N GLY A 357 9.43 -0.20 -21.39
CA GLY A 357 9.71 1.11 -20.78
C GLY A 357 10.07 1.06 -19.29
N LEU A 358 10.14 -0.13 -18.68
CA LEU A 358 10.53 -0.30 -17.27
C LEU A 358 11.99 0.15 -17.05
N THR A 359 12.21 1.05 -16.10
CA THR A 359 13.56 1.51 -15.74
C THR A 359 14.20 0.48 -14.81
N VAL A 360 14.92 -0.49 -15.37
CA VAL A 360 15.59 -1.56 -14.62
C VAL A 360 16.72 -1.01 -13.75
N VAL A 361 16.70 -1.35 -12.46
CA VAL A 361 17.74 -0.99 -11.50
C VAL A 361 18.68 -2.17 -11.30
N ASP A 362 19.94 -2.03 -11.72
CA ASP A 362 20.92 -3.11 -11.65
C ASP A 362 21.34 -3.43 -10.21
N LYS A 363 20.80 -4.52 -9.67
CA LYS A 363 21.17 -5.07 -8.35
C LYS A 363 21.96 -6.38 -8.44
N ARG A 364 22.56 -6.72 -9.60
CA ARG A 364 23.20 -8.03 -9.88
C ARG A 364 24.28 -8.46 -8.88
N SER A 365 24.90 -7.53 -8.15
CA SER A 365 25.88 -7.82 -7.09
C SER A 365 25.27 -8.12 -5.71
N SER A 366 23.96 -7.91 -5.52
CA SER A 366 23.33 -7.81 -4.20
C SER A 366 22.63 -9.08 -3.75
N LYS A 367 23.30 -9.86 -2.89
CA LYS A 367 22.69 -10.99 -2.15
C LYS A 367 21.50 -10.60 -1.26
N LYS A 368 21.28 -9.30 -1.01
CA LYS A 368 20.11 -8.77 -0.27
C LYS A 368 18.90 -8.53 -1.18
N HIS A 369 19.13 -8.20 -2.45
CA HIS A 369 18.12 -7.81 -3.44
C HIS A 369 18.23 -8.70 -4.71
N PRO A 370 17.96 -10.01 -4.61
CA PRO A 370 17.95 -10.90 -5.77
C PRO A 370 16.73 -10.65 -6.66
N GLY A 371 16.79 -11.17 -7.89
CA GLY A 371 15.76 -11.08 -8.92
C GLY A 371 15.77 -9.76 -9.69
N LEU A 372 14.69 -9.48 -10.42
CA LEU A 372 14.50 -8.23 -11.16
C LEU A 372 14.01 -7.10 -10.25
N TRP A 373 14.61 -5.92 -10.42
CA TRP A 373 14.24 -4.68 -9.74
C TRP A 373 14.08 -3.56 -10.76
N VAL A 374 13.07 -2.72 -10.56
CA VAL A 374 12.74 -1.58 -11.42
C VAL A 374 12.45 -0.33 -10.58
N ALA A 375 12.54 0.85 -11.19
CA ALA A 375 12.13 2.12 -10.60
C ALA A 375 10.80 2.58 -11.21
N MET A 376 9.86 3.04 -10.38
CA MET A 376 8.53 3.51 -10.80
C MET A 376 8.08 4.76 -10.02
N SER A 377 7.22 5.57 -10.63
CA SER A 377 6.73 6.86 -10.10
C SER A 377 5.20 6.92 -10.07
N GLY A 378 4.62 7.25 -8.91
CA GLY A 378 3.17 7.35 -8.72
C GLY A 378 2.71 7.26 -7.25
N SER A 379 1.52 7.80 -6.96
CA SER A 379 0.87 7.68 -5.64
C SER A 379 0.67 6.21 -5.22
N SER A 380 0.50 5.31 -6.18
CA SER A 380 0.44 3.85 -6.00
C SER A 380 1.60 3.24 -5.23
N TYR A 381 2.78 3.88 -5.27
CA TYR A 381 4.00 3.38 -4.63
C TYR A 381 4.28 4.07 -3.29
N ALA A 382 3.76 5.30 -3.10
CA ALA A 382 3.70 5.96 -1.81
C ALA A 382 2.74 5.25 -0.83
N THR A 383 1.59 4.75 -1.32
CA THR A 383 0.57 4.05 -0.51
C THR A 383 1.11 2.90 0.36
N PRO A 384 1.84 1.88 -0.17
CA PRO A 384 2.40 0.82 0.65
C PRO A 384 3.47 1.28 1.64
N ILE A 385 4.14 2.42 1.42
CA ILE A 385 5.07 2.98 2.41
C ILE A 385 4.28 3.46 3.65
N VAL A 386 3.16 4.16 3.46
CA VAL A 386 2.32 4.59 4.61
C VAL A 386 1.66 3.41 5.29
N ALA A 387 1.16 2.41 4.54
CA ALA A 387 0.71 1.15 5.13
C ALA A 387 1.82 0.44 5.94
N SER A 388 3.07 0.49 5.47
CA SER A 388 4.22 -0.02 6.23
C SER A 388 4.50 0.78 7.50
N ILE A 389 4.40 2.11 7.48
CA ILE A 389 4.55 2.96 8.68
C ILE A 389 3.51 2.57 9.75
N VAL A 390 2.24 2.42 9.37
CA VAL A 390 1.18 2.03 10.31
C VAL A 390 1.43 0.63 10.88
N ALA A 391 1.92 -0.32 10.07
CA ALA A 391 2.28 -1.64 10.56
C ALA A 391 3.48 -1.64 11.51
N LEU A 392 4.47 -0.78 11.27
CA LEU A 392 5.60 -0.59 12.18
C LEU A 392 5.15 0.07 13.50
N LEU A 393 4.23 1.03 13.46
CA LEU A 393 3.61 1.62 14.66
C LEU A 393 2.83 0.57 15.48
N TYR A 394 2.00 -0.25 14.83
CA TYR A 394 1.26 -1.31 15.51
C TYR A 394 2.21 -2.37 16.11
N HIS A 395 3.25 -2.77 15.37
CA HIS A 395 4.24 -3.74 15.85
C HIS A 395 5.07 -3.19 17.03
N PHE A 396 5.47 -1.92 16.98
CA PHE A 396 6.14 -1.25 18.08
C PHE A 396 5.25 -1.19 19.33
N TYR A 397 3.97 -0.85 19.17
CA TYR A 397 3.01 -0.81 20.27
C TYR A 397 2.80 -2.19 20.91
N ASP A 398 2.64 -3.24 20.11
CA ASP A 398 2.43 -4.60 20.63
C ASP A 398 3.69 -5.14 21.33
N ALA A 399 4.88 -4.85 20.79
CA ALA A 399 6.15 -5.28 21.39
C ALA A 399 6.44 -4.56 22.71
N ASN A 400 6.11 -3.27 22.81
CA ASN A 400 6.49 -2.38 23.92
C ASN A 400 5.26 -1.92 24.74
N TYR A 401 4.21 -2.74 24.78
CA TYR A 401 2.89 -2.40 25.37
C TYR A 401 2.98 -1.83 26.80
N PHE A 402 3.86 -2.39 27.64
CA PHE A 402 4.06 -1.94 29.03
C PHE A 402 4.82 -0.60 29.14
N GLU A 403 5.67 -0.27 28.17
CA GLU A 403 6.44 0.99 28.15
C GLU A 403 5.64 2.13 27.51
N MET A 404 4.71 1.78 26.62
CA MET A 404 3.75 2.69 26.00
C MET A 404 2.78 3.31 27.00
N ASP A 405 2.36 2.57 28.04
CA ASP A 405 1.49 2.98 29.16
C ASP A 405 0.52 4.13 28.83
N LEU A 406 -0.45 3.86 27.96
CA LEU A 406 -1.36 4.89 27.44
C LEU A 406 -2.39 5.40 28.46
N GLY A 407 -2.49 4.76 29.63
CA GLY A 407 -3.53 5.04 30.62
C GLY A 407 -4.94 4.61 30.19
N PRO A 408 -5.95 4.81 31.06
CA PRO A 408 -7.32 4.40 30.78
C PRO A 408 -7.98 5.27 29.70
N GLY A 409 -8.61 4.64 28.71
CA GLY A 409 -9.42 5.33 27.68
C GLY A 409 -8.67 5.81 26.44
N LEU A 410 -7.40 5.42 26.25
CA LEU A 410 -6.63 5.67 25.03
C LEU A 410 -6.38 4.36 24.26
N GLU A 411 -6.97 4.25 23.07
CA GLU A 411 -6.79 3.09 22.17
C GLU A 411 -5.83 3.43 21.02
N PHE A 412 -4.69 2.73 20.95
CA PHE A 412 -3.65 2.99 19.94
C PHE A 412 -4.05 2.57 18.51
N LYS A 413 -4.74 1.44 18.38
CA LYS A 413 -5.10 0.83 17.09
C LYS A 413 -6.41 1.39 16.54
N THR A 414 -6.50 2.72 16.44
CA THR A 414 -7.69 3.45 15.95
C THR A 414 -7.34 4.41 14.83
N ILE A 415 -8.33 4.77 14.01
CA ILE A 415 -8.16 5.74 12.91
C ILE A 415 -7.73 7.10 13.45
N GLU A 416 -8.33 7.55 14.55
CA GLU A 416 -8.06 8.84 15.18
C GLU A 416 -6.64 8.90 15.75
N ALA A 417 -6.20 7.84 16.45
CA ALA A 417 -4.84 7.73 16.98
C ALA A 417 -3.79 7.71 15.87
N ILE A 418 -3.98 6.87 14.83
CA ILE A 418 -3.05 6.79 13.70
C ILE A 418 -3.03 8.11 12.91
N ARG A 419 -4.16 8.79 12.72
CA ARG A 419 -4.20 10.13 12.11
C ARG A 419 -3.42 11.15 12.94
N ALA A 420 -3.61 11.20 14.26
CA ALA A 420 -2.86 12.10 15.13
C ALA A 420 -1.34 11.86 15.06
N ILE A 421 -0.91 10.58 15.12
CA ILE A 421 0.50 10.18 15.00
C ILE A 421 1.06 10.56 13.62
N LEU A 422 0.36 10.24 12.53
CA LEU A 422 0.81 10.59 11.17
C LEU A 422 0.89 12.11 10.95
N LEU A 423 0.01 12.91 11.56
CA LEU A 423 0.10 14.37 11.53
C LEU A 423 1.32 14.92 12.28
N LYS A 424 1.74 14.26 13.37
CA LYS A 424 3.00 14.57 14.07
C LYS A 424 4.24 14.06 13.33
N MET A 425 4.15 12.91 12.66
CA MET A 425 5.18 12.40 11.73
C MET A 425 5.30 13.21 10.44
N SER A 426 4.39 14.14 10.19
CA SER A 426 4.41 15.00 9.01
C SER A 426 5.11 16.32 9.28
N MET A 427 5.99 16.73 8.37
CA MET A 427 6.58 18.07 8.34
C MET A 427 5.49 19.14 8.35
N ALA A 428 5.83 20.37 8.79
CA ALA A 428 4.87 21.48 8.74
C ALA A 428 4.47 21.75 7.27
N PRO A 429 3.18 21.66 6.91
CA PRO A 429 2.77 21.76 5.51
C PRO A 429 2.87 23.21 5.01
N SER A 430 3.57 23.42 3.89
CA SER A 430 3.51 24.70 3.19
C SER A 430 2.10 24.92 2.62
N VAL A 431 1.71 26.18 2.40
CA VAL A 431 0.36 26.52 1.91
C VAL A 431 0.05 25.79 0.60
N GLY A 432 -0.94 24.88 0.65
CA GLY A 432 -1.38 24.08 -0.51
C GLY A 432 -0.64 22.75 -0.72
N GLN A 433 0.30 22.37 0.15
CA GLN A 433 0.92 21.04 0.16
C GLN A 433 0.13 20.04 1.02
N HIS A 434 0.41 18.75 0.81
CA HIS A 434 -0.08 17.66 1.68
C HIS A 434 0.75 17.59 2.97
N ASN A 435 0.31 16.81 3.94
CA ASN A 435 1.13 16.48 5.11
C ASN A 435 2.27 15.53 4.67
N TYR A 436 3.47 16.07 4.41
CA TYR A 436 4.62 15.27 3.99
C TYR A 436 5.21 14.49 5.17
N LEU A 437 5.10 13.16 5.12
CA LEU A 437 5.55 12.24 6.15
C LEU A 437 7.06 12.05 6.13
N ASN A 438 7.70 12.44 7.24
CA ASN A 438 9.08 12.11 7.57
C ASN A 438 9.09 11.43 8.95
N PRO A 439 8.81 10.12 9.03
CA PRO A 439 8.39 9.45 10.27
C PRO A 439 9.42 9.45 11.40
N TRP A 440 10.71 9.66 11.08
CA TRP A 440 11.82 9.67 12.03
C TRP A 440 12.27 11.09 12.42
N VAL A 441 11.52 12.11 12.02
CA VAL A 441 11.79 13.53 12.36
C VAL A 441 10.50 14.24 12.78
N GLY A 442 9.46 14.15 11.96
CA GLY A 442 8.15 14.78 12.20
C GLY A 442 8.15 16.30 12.21
N ARG A 443 6.98 16.88 12.49
CA ARG A 443 6.81 18.32 12.72
C ARG A 443 7.68 18.76 13.89
N ASP A 444 8.28 19.94 13.80
CA ASP A 444 9.03 20.56 14.91
C ASP A 444 10.18 19.69 15.47
N ASN A 445 10.65 18.67 14.73
CA ASN A 445 11.58 17.62 15.17
C ASN A 445 11.03 16.66 16.25
N TYR A 446 9.71 16.51 16.35
CA TYR A 446 9.01 15.75 17.39
C TYR A 446 9.42 14.27 17.53
N PHE A 447 9.86 13.62 16.44
CA PHE A 447 10.35 12.23 16.45
C PHE A 447 11.87 12.11 16.19
N ASN A 448 12.60 13.23 16.17
CA ASN A 448 14.03 13.30 15.81
C ASN A 448 14.93 12.78 16.95
N PHE A 449 15.07 11.45 17.03
CA PHE A 449 15.93 10.77 18.01
C PHE A 449 17.43 11.04 17.77
N ARG A 450 18.16 11.45 18.81
CA ARG A 450 19.57 11.87 18.72
C ARG A 450 20.60 10.89 19.29
N GLY A 451 20.18 9.77 19.86
CA GLY A 451 21.09 8.77 20.44
C GLY A 451 21.66 9.09 21.83
N GLU A 452 21.11 10.10 22.52
CA GLU A 452 21.49 10.49 23.89
C GLU A 452 20.75 9.68 24.97
N GLU A 453 19.63 9.03 24.61
CA GLU A 453 18.78 8.19 25.46
C GLU A 453 18.52 6.83 24.78
N ASP A 454 17.73 5.95 25.40
CA ASP A 454 17.23 4.74 24.72
C ASP A 454 16.18 5.09 23.66
N GLY A 455 16.31 4.49 22.46
CA GLY A 455 15.46 4.79 21.31
C GLY A 455 14.02 4.29 21.46
N VAL A 456 13.82 3.16 22.14
CA VAL A 456 12.49 2.58 22.37
C VAL A 456 11.74 3.43 23.40
N ALA A 457 12.35 3.70 24.55
CA ALA A 457 11.78 4.56 25.59
C ALA A 457 11.45 5.96 25.09
N PHE A 458 12.33 6.59 24.29
CA PHE A 458 12.08 7.88 23.65
C PHE A 458 10.85 7.81 22.73
N PHE A 459 10.80 6.84 21.81
CA PHE A 459 9.73 6.76 20.82
C PHE A 459 8.37 6.42 21.46
N ALA A 460 8.35 5.52 22.45
CA ALA A 460 7.17 5.21 23.25
C ALA A 460 6.63 6.45 23.98
N GLN A 461 7.53 7.25 24.58
CA GLN A 461 7.16 8.52 25.24
C GLN A 461 6.56 9.51 24.23
N MET A 462 7.17 9.69 23.06
CA MET A 462 6.67 10.63 22.04
C MET A 462 5.30 10.22 21.48
N LEU A 463 5.06 8.91 21.28
CA LEU A 463 3.75 8.39 20.88
C LEU A 463 2.70 8.61 21.98
N ARG A 464 3.01 8.29 23.25
CA ARG A 464 2.12 8.54 24.39
C ARG A 464 1.77 10.02 24.53
N HIS A 465 2.75 10.92 24.40
CA HIS A 465 2.54 12.36 24.42
C HIS A 465 1.68 12.85 23.25
N CYS A 466 1.84 12.26 22.06
CA CYS A 466 1.05 12.61 20.87
C CYS A 466 -0.44 12.32 21.10
N LEU A 467 -0.77 11.14 21.63
CA LEU A 467 -2.15 10.73 21.87
C LEU A 467 -2.77 11.50 23.05
N ASN A 468 -2.01 11.72 24.14
CA ASN A 468 -2.46 12.53 25.28
C ASN A 468 -2.70 14.01 24.95
N ALA A 469 -2.07 14.53 23.88
CA ALA A 469 -2.29 15.88 23.37
C ALA A 469 -3.44 15.98 22.36
N TRP A 470 -3.95 14.85 21.85
CA TRP A 470 -5.11 14.80 20.96
C TRP A 470 -6.43 14.48 21.69
N ASN A 471 -6.37 13.77 22.82
CA ASN A 471 -7.54 13.41 23.63
C ASN A 471 -8.00 14.52 24.61
N LYS A 472 -7.62 15.78 24.37
CA LYS A 472 -7.89 16.96 25.22
C LYS A 472 -8.34 18.15 24.38
#